data_AF-I2CRL6-F1
#
_entry.id   AF-I2CRL6-F1
#
_cell.length_a   1.000
_cell.length_b   1.000
_cell.length_c   1.000
_cell.angle_alpha   90.00
_cell.angle_beta   90.00
_cell.angle_gamma   90.00
#
_symmetry.space_group_name_H-M   'P 1'
#
loop_
_entity.id
_entity.type
_entity.pdbx_description
1 polymer ?
#
loop_
_entity_poly.entity_id
_entity_poly.type
_entity_poly.pdbx_seq_one_letter_code
_entity_poly.pdbx_strand_id
1 'polypeptide(L)'
;EKVEEEGEAATTTSTSEAAPGGGAIDPHLSPNGKWAAFVRQGEVCVVPSDEVFVGPPLQLTHGADEKEAKTNGLAEFIAQEEMDRFSGFWWSPDSAAIAYCQVDEGAIPPYPITHQALDNPATQGSGLEVHR
;
A
#
# COMPACT_ATOMS: atom_id res chain seq x y z
N GLU A 1 55.50 -16.24 13.97
CA GLU A 1 54.73 -15.22 13.23
C GLU A 1 53.26 -15.49 13.50
N LYS A 2 52.59 -14.53 14.11
CA LYS A 2 51.22 -14.62 14.63
C LYS A 2 50.38 -13.70 13.77
N VAL A 3 49.34 -14.21 13.11
CA VAL A 3 48.16 -13.42 12.76
C VAL A 3 46.95 -14.35 12.82
N GLU A 4 46.16 -14.14 13.87
CA GLU A 4 44.77 -14.58 13.99
C GLU A 4 43.96 -13.66 13.06
N GLU A 5 43.15 -14.21 12.16
CA GLU A 5 42.19 -13.43 11.37
C GLU A 5 40.79 -13.72 11.91
N GLU A 6 40.16 -12.63 12.34
CA GLU A 6 38.94 -12.58 13.12
C GLU A 6 37.72 -13.00 12.28
N GLY A 7 36.79 -13.72 12.92
CA GLY A 7 35.52 -14.09 12.31
C GLY A 7 34.64 -12.86 12.09
N GLU A 8 34.38 -12.54 10.83
CA GLU A 8 33.41 -11.53 10.44
C GLU A 8 31.99 -12.10 10.65
N ALA A 9 31.32 -11.60 11.70
CA ALA A 9 29.94 -11.94 12.00
C ALA A 9 29.04 -11.43 10.86
N ALA A 10 28.49 -12.37 10.08
CA ALA A 10 27.47 -12.08 9.09
C ALA A 10 26.24 -11.47 9.77
N THR A 11 26.13 -10.14 9.69
CA THR A 11 24.90 -9.42 10.04
C THR A 11 23.86 -9.81 9.00
N THR A 12 23.00 -10.75 9.37
CA THR A 12 21.85 -11.15 8.56
C THR A 12 20.81 -10.04 8.69
N THR A 13 20.83 -9.07 7.78
CA THR A 13 19.72 -8.15 7.57
C THR A 13 18.55 -8.97 7.04
N SER A 14 17.65 -9.37 7.93
CA SER A 14 16.37 -9.97 7.54
C SER A 14 15.50 -8.90 6.90
N THR A 15 15.67 -8.69 5.59
CA THR A 15 14.66 -8.04 4.76
C THR A 15 13.42 -8.92 4.83
N SER A 16 12.39 -8.51 5.57
CA SER A 16 11.10 -9.21 5.52
C SER A 16 10.55 -9.01 4.11
N GLU A 17 10.58 -10.06 3.31
CA GLU A 17 9.90 -10.11 2.03
C GLU A 17 8.43 -9.74 2.27
N ALA A 18 7.96 -8.68 1.62
CA ALA A 18 6.57 -8.25 1.74
C ALA A 18 5.68 -9.45 1.39
N ALA A 19 4.73 -9.78 2.27
CA ALA A 19 3.84 -10.91 2.07
C ALA A 19 3.19 -10.82 0.67
N PRO A 20 3.06 -11.94 -0.06
CA PRO A 20 2.49 -11.94 -1.40
C PRO A 20 1.10 -11.28 -1.38
N GLY A 21 0.93 -10.26 -2.21
CA GLY A 21 -0.32 -9.49 -2.35
C GLY A 21 -0.27 -8.03 -1.90
N GLY A 22 0.91 -7.40 -1.87
CA GLY A 22 1.06 -5.96 -1.63
C GLY A 22 0.81 -5.52 -0.18
N GLY A 23 1.37 -4.35 0.17
CA GLY A 23 1.18 -3.75 1.49
C GLY A 23 -0.24 -3.22 1.70
N ALA A 24 -0.66 -3.18 2.98
CA ALA A 24 -1.85 -2.44 3.38
C ALA A 24 -1.50 -0.96 3.56
N ILE A 25 -2.33 -0.07 3.03
CA ILE A 25 -2.16 1.38 3.10
C ILE A 25 -3.45 2.07 3.56
N ASP A 26 -3.32 3.30 4.05
CA ASP A 26 -4.42 4.12 4.58
C ASP A 26 -5.31 3.38 5.60
N PRO A 27 -4.76 2.89 6.73
CA PRO A 27 -5.55 2.16 7.73
C PRO A 27 -6.40 3.09 8.60
N HIS A 28 -7.70 2.77 8.75
CA HIS A 28 -8.65 3.50 9.61
C HIS A 28 -9.47 2.55 10.48
N LEU A 29 -9.50 2.81 11.79
CA LEU A 29 -10.40 2.13 12.70
C LEU A 29 -11.85 2.60 12.48
N SER A 30 -12.78 1.64 12.53
CA SER A 30 -14.21 1.94 12.67
C SER A 30 -14.49 2.74 13.95
N PRO A 31 -15.51 3.62 13.97
CA PRO A 31 -15.85 4.43 15.15
C PRO A 31 -16.06 3.64 16.45
N ASN A 32 -16.55 2.40 16.36
CA ASN A 32 -16.73 1.52 17.52
C ASN A 32 -15.47 0.70 17.90
N GLY A 33 -14.38 0.82 17.12
CA GLY A 33 -13.09 0.18 17.37
C GLY A 33 -13.05 -1.33 17.14
N LYS A 34 -14.06 -1.93 16.50
CA LYS A 34 -14.13 -3.40 16.28
C LYS A 34 -13.51 -3.85 14.96
N TRP A 35 -13.42 -2.94 13.99
CA TRP A 35 -12.86 -3.21 12.67
C TRP A 35 -11.76 -2.21 12.34
N ALA A 36 -10.73 -2.68 11.64
CA ALA A 36 -9.78 -1.85 10.89
C ALA A 36 -10.05 -2.02 9.39
N ALA A 37 -10.29 -0.91 8.69
CA ALA A 37 -10.32 -0.85 7.23
C ALA A 37 -8.97 -0.37 6.70
N PHE A 38 -8.61 -0.80 5.50
CA PHE A 38 -7.42 -0.37 4.79
C PHE A 38 -7.59 -0.67 3.29
N VAL A 39 -6.73 -0.08 2.46
CA VAL A 39 -6.65 -0.46 1.05
C VAL A 39 -5.49 -1.43 0.83
N ARG A 40 -5.75 -2.50 0.07
CA ARG A 40 -4.74 -3.46 -0.37
C ARG A 40 -4.99 -3.82 -1.82
N GLN A 41 -3.96 -3.73 -2.66
CA GLN A 41 -4.06 -3.94 -4.12
C GLN A 41 -5.17 -3.09 -4.78
N GLY A 42 -5.35 -1.85 -4.32
CA GLY A 42 -6.37 -0.95 -4.83
C GLY A 42 -7.80 -1.26 -4.36
N GLU A 43 -8.00 -2.18 -3.42
CA GLU A 43 -9.32 -2.56 -2.91
C GLU A 43 -9.48 -2.28 -1.41
N VAL A 44 -10.67 -1.82 -1.00
CA VAL A 44 -11.03 -1.64 0.41
C VAL A 44 -11.22 -3.01 1.05
N CYS A 45 -10.50 -3.24 2.14
CA CYS A 45 -10.51 -4.47 2.91
C CYS A 45 -10.71 -4.16 4.40
N VAL A 46 -11.23 -5.13 5.16
CA VAL A 46 -11.41 -5.01 6.62
C VAL A 46 -10.92 -6.24 7.38
N VAL A 47 -10.49 -6.04 8.62
CA VAL A 47 -10.19 -7.09 9.60
C VAL A 47 -10.76 -6.71 10.97
N PRO A 48 -11.10 -7.69 11.83
CA PRO A 48 -11.35 -7.43 13.25
C PRO A 48 -10.12 -6.77 13.90
N SER A 49 -10.32 -5.82 14.80
CA SER A 49 -9.24 -5.10 15.49
C SER A 49 -9.12 -5.41 16.98
N ASP A 50 -10.11 -6.09 17.57
CA ASP A 50 -10.18 -6.41 19.00
C ASP A 50 -9.55 -7.76 19.36
N GLU A 51 -9.08 -8.53 18.37
CA GLU A 51 -8.48 -9.84 18.55
C GLU A 51 -7.28 -10.07 17.62
N VAL A 52 -6.41 -11.03 17.99
CA VAL A 52 -5.30 -11.46 17.13
C VAL A 52 -5.88 -12.18 15.92
N PHE A 53 -6.06 -11.45 14.84
CA PHE A 53 -6.61 -11.99 13.59
C PHE A 53 -5.53 -12.74 12.80
N VAL A 54 -5.80 -14.02 12.53
CA VAL A 54 -4.97 -14.86 11.65
C VAL A 54 -5.85 -15.38 10.51
N GLY A 55 -5.80 -14.69 9.38
CA GLY A 55 -6.60 -15.02 8.20
C GLY A 55 -6.45 -13.98 7.09
N PRO A 56 -7.03 -14.23 5.90
CA PRO A 56 -7.10 -13.20 4.87
C PRO A 56 -8.11 -12.12 5.29
N PRO A 57 -7.86 -10.83 4.99
CA PRO A 57 -8.83 -9.79 5.25
C PRO A 57 -10.10 -9.99 4.42
N LEU A 58 -11.22 -9.46 4.91
CA LEU A 58 -12.47 -9.41 4.16
C LEU A 58 -12.40 -8.25 3.16
N GLN A 59 -12.33 -8.57 1.88
CA GLN A 59 -12.38 -7.57 0.80
C GLN A 59 -13.83 -7.12 0.58
N LEU A 60 -14.06 -5.80 0.56
CA LEU A 60 -15.38 -5.19 0.42
C LEU A 60 -15.67 -4.68 -1.00
N THR A 61 -14.63 -4.28 -1.73
CA THR A 61 -14.74 -3.76 -3.10
C THR A 61 -14.05 -4.69 -4.11
N HIS A 62 -14.43 -4.60 -5.38
CA HIS A 62 -13.84 -5.38 -6.45
C HIS A 62 -13.70 -4.53 -7.73
N GLY A 63 -12.75 -4.87 -8.59
CA GLY A 63 -12.57 -4.27 -9.91
C GLY A 63 -11.46 -3.22 -9.99
N ALA A 64 -10.64 -3.07 -8.97
CA ALA A 64 -9.35 -2.39 -9.09
C ALA A 64 -8.45 -3.15 -10.08
N ASP A 65 -7.75 -2.39 -10.91
CA ASP A 65 -6.86 -2.93 -11.94
C ASP A 65 -5.73 -1.93 -12.16
N GLU A 66 -4.51 -2.35 -11.82
CA GLU A 66 -3.30 -1.53 -11.96
C GLU A 66 -3.02 -1.17 -13.44
N LYS A 67 -3.34 -2.05 -14.38
CA LYS A 67 -3.11 -1.79 -15.82
C LYS A 67 -4.07 -0.74 -16.36
N GLU A 68 -5.31 -0.79 -15.89
CA GLU A 68 -6.37 0.16 -16.24
C GLU A 68 -6.34 1.42 -15.36
N ALA A 69 -5.41 1.50 -14.39
CA ALA A 69 -5.29 2.58 -13.40
C ALA A 69 -6.60 2.83 -12.64
N LYS A 70 -7.20 1.75 -12.14
CA LYS A 70 -8.44 1.79 -11.36
C LYS A 70 -8.19 1.40 -9.92
N THR A 71 -8.67 2.22 -8.99
CA THR A 71 -8.58 1.96 -7.55
C THR A 71 -9.90 2.25 -6.84
N ASN A 72 -10.11 1.61 -5.70
CA ASN A 72 -11.23 1.82 -4.80
C ASN A 72 -10.69 2.21 -3.42
N GLY A 73 -11.13 3.35 -2.91
CA GLY A 73 -10.81 3.78 -1.54
C GLY A 73 -9.52 4.59 -1.38
N LEU A 74 -8.79 4.89 -2.45
CA LEU A 74 -7.63 5.79 -2.41
C LEU A 74 -7.98 7.20 -2.90
N ALA A 75 -7.26 8.18 -2.38
CA ALA A 75 -7.25 9.52 -2.95
C ALA A 75 -6.28 9.56 -4.15
N GLU A 76 -6.71 10.14 -5.26
CA GLU A 76 -5.85 10.41 -6.41
C GLU A 76 -4.88 11.57 -6.13
N PHE A 77 -3.88 11.75 -6.99
CA PHE A 77 -2.78 12.68 -6.78
C PHE A 77 -3.22 14.13 -6.50
N ILE A 78 -4.11 14.69 -7.32
CA ILE A 78 -4.65 16.05 -7.16
C ILE A 78 -5.46 16.18 -5.87
N ALA A 79 -6.21 15.16 -5.47
CA ALA A 79 -6.92 15.18 -4.19
C ALA A 79 -5.94 15.28 -3.00
N GLN A 80 -4.81 14.58 -3.07
CA GLN A 80 -3.78 14.64 -2.03
C GLN A 80 -3.05 15.99 -2.03
N GLU A 81 -2.64 16.49 -3.20
CA GLU A 81 -1.81 17.69 -3.31
C GLU A 81 -2.61 18.99 -3.18
N GLU A 82 -3.79 19.08 -3.79
CA GLU A 82 -4.51 20.34 -4.00
C GLU A 82 -5.78 20.47 -3.16
N MET A 83 -6.29 19.36 -2.61
CA MET A 83 -7.57 19.33 -1.88
C MET A 83 -7.45 18.96 -0.41
N ASP A 84 -6.24 18.72 0.10
CA ASP A 84 -5.99 18.28 1.49
C ASP A 84 -6.79 17.01 1.84
N ARG A 85 -6.95 16.09 0.87
CA ARG A 85 -7.72 14.86 1.00
C ARG A 85 -6.84 13.64 0.76
N PHE A 86 -6.37 13.05 1.86
CA PHE A 86 -5.46 11.90 1.84
C PHE A 86 -6.13 10.53 1.79
N SER A 87 -7.44 10.47 2.02
CA SER A 87 -8.21 9.22 2.04
C SER A 87 -9.28 9.19 0.95
N GLY A 88 -9.57 7.98 0.45
CA GLY A 88 -10.63 7.73 -0.52
C GLY A 88 -11.79 6.90 0.03
N PHE A 89 -11.80 6.55 1.31
CA PHE A 89 -12.91 5.88 1.97
C PHE A 89 -13.17 6.43 3.38
N TRP A 90 -14.41 6.26 3.87
CA TRP A 90 -14.85 6.77 5.16
C TRP A 90 -15.87 5.82 5.81
N TRP A 91 -15.64 5.47 7.06
CA TRP A 91 -16.61 4.73 7.88
C TRP A 91 -17.86 5.56 8.14
N SER A 92 -19.03 4.91 8.13
CA SER A 92 -20.25 5.49 8.66
C SER A 92 -20.11 5.70 10.18
N PRO A 93 -20.77 6.72 10.76
CA PRO A 93 -20.68 7.00 12.20
C PRO A 93 -21.11 5.83 13.10
N ASP A 94 -22.02 4.98 12.62
CA ASP A 94 -22.50 3.77 13.31
C ASP A 94 -21.64 2.52 13.04
N SER A 95 -20.54 2.65 12.28
CA SER A 95 -19.62 1.57 11.89
C SER A 95 -20.25 0.45 11.03
N ALA A 96 -21.42 0.69 10.43
CA ALA A 96 -22.15 -0.32 9.66
C ALA A 96 -21.82 -0.32 8.16
N ALA A 97 -21.26 0.77 7.63
CA ALA A 97 -20.98 0.93 6.21
C ALA A 97 -19.68 1.71 5.97
N ILE A 98 -19.17 1.61 4.75
CA ILE A 98 -18.06 2.43 4.26
C ILE A 98 -18.53 3.10 2.97
N ALA A 99 -18.38 4.43 2.90
CA ALA A 99 -18.44 5.17 1.65
C ALA A 99 -17.03 5.19 1.04
N TYR A 100 -16.90 5.05 -0.27
CA TYR A 100 -15.60 5.08 -0.95
C TYR A 100 -15.68 5.75 -2.32
N CYS A 101 -14.56 6.29 -2.78
CA CYS A 101 -14.35 6.74 -4.14
C CYS A 101 -13.75 5.60 -4.98
N GLN A 102 -14.36 5.31 -6.11
CA GLN A 102 -13.69 4.62 -7.21
C GLN A 102 -13.02 5.68 -8.09
N VAL A 103 -11.74 5.49 -8.38
CA VAL A 103 -10.94 6.35 -9.25
C VAL A 103 -10.59 5.56 -10.51
N ASP A 104 -10.74 6.20 -11.67
CA ASP A 104 -10.35 5.67 -12.99
C ASP A 104 -9.45 6.70 -13.68
N GLU A 105 -8.15 6.41 -13.71
CA GLU A 105 -7.12 7.23 -14.35
C GLU A 105 -6.71 6.68 -15.72
N GLY A 106 -7.49 5.75 -16.29
CA GLY A 106 -7.17 5.11 -17.58
C GLY A 106 -7.05 6.08 -18.76
N ALA A 107 -7.69 7.25 -18.66
CA ALA A 107 -7.60 8.32 -19.65
C ALA A 107 -6.40 9.27 -19.44
N ILE A 108 -5.68 9.16 -18.32
CA ILE A 108 -4.54 10.02 -18.00
C ILE A 108 -3.25 9.40 -18.55
N PRO A 109 -2.47 10.12 -19.38
CA PRO A 109 -1.22 9.59 -19.92
C PRO A 109 -0.20 9.30 -18.81
N PRO A 110 0.57 8.19 -18.91
CA PRO A 110 1.61 7.89 -17.95
C PRO A 110 2.72 8.95 -17.99
N TYR A 111 3.15 9.39 -16.80
CA TYR A 111 4.29 10.28 -16.61
C TYR A 111 5.43 9.53 -15.88
N PRO A 112 6.59 9.33 -16.51
CA PRO A 112 7.72 8.66 -15.89
C PRO A 112 8.49 9.60 -14.96
N ILE A 113 8.74 9.16 -13.73
CA ILE A 113 9.58 9.83 -12.74
C ILE A 113 10.88 9.03 -12.59
N THR A 114 12.02 9.69 -12.74
CA THR A 114 13.33 9.04 -12.65
C THR A 114 13.81 8.96 -11.20
N HIS A 115 14.13 7.76 -10.73
CA HIS A 115 14.83 7.56 -9.47
C HIS A 115 16.29 8.02 -9.61
N GLN A 116 16.73 8.94 -8.76
CA GLN A 116 18.09 9.48 -8.78
C GLN A 116 19.14 8.51 -8.20
N ALA A 117 18.73 7.47 -7.50
CA ALA A 117 19.59 6.41 -6.97
C ALA A 117 19.05 5.05 -7.37
N LEU A 118 19.93 4.14 -7.80
CA LEU A 118 19.60 2.72 -7.86
C LEU A 118 19.75 2.16 -6.44
N ASP A 119 18.71 1.52 -5.92
CA ASP A 119 18.73 0.90 -4.59
C ASP A 119 19.80 -0.21 -4.46
N ASN A 120 20.33 -0.66 -5.60
CA ASN A 120 21.49 -1.52 -5.72
C ASN A 120 22.07 -1.43 -7.15
N PRO A 121 23.39 -1.21 -7.34
CA PRO A 121 24.01 -1.20 -8.68
C PRO A 121 23.91 -2.55 -9.42
N ALA A 122 23.56 -3.64 -8.73
CA ALA A 122 23.32 -4.95 -9.35
C ALA A 122 21.86 -5.22 -9.75
N THR A 123 20.89 -4.38 -9.33
CA THR A 123 19.48 -4.53 -9.71
C THR A 123 19.16 -3.61 -10.89
N GLN A 124 19.07 -4.16 -12.10
CA GLN A 124 18.60 -3.40 -13.27
C GLN A 124 17.07 -3.35 -13.29
N GLY A 125 16.50 -2.53 -12.41
CA GLY A 125 15.18 -1.93 -12.65
C GLY A 125 15.34 -0.72 -13.57
N SER A 126 14.28 -0.30 -14.28
CA SER A 126 14.32 0.82 -15.22
C SER A 126 14.74 2.16 -14.60
N GLY A 127 14.85 2.26 -13.28
CA GLY A 127 15.04 3.53 -12.59
C GLY A 127 13.90 4.51 -12.84
N LEU A 128 12.75 4.02 -13.32
CA LEU A 128 11.58 4.80 -13.67
C LEU A 128 10.39 4.30 -12.86
N GLU A 129 9.80 5.18 -12.06
CA GLU A 129 8.45 5.05 -11.51
C GLU A 129 7.46 5.63 -12.52
N VAL A 130 6.29 5.02 -12.71
CA VAL A 130 5.27 5.52 -13.64
C VAL A 130 4.06 5.96 -12.84
N HIS A 131 3.72 7.23 -12.93
CA HIS A 131 2.52 7.81 -12.34
C HIS A 131 1.50 8.16 -13.41
N ARG A 132 0.24 8.31 -13.00
CA ARG A 132 -0.85 8.89 -13.76
C ARG A 132 -1.55 9.92 -12.89
#